data_AF-A0A9W9APM9-F1
#
_entry.id   AF-A0A9W9APM9-F1
#
_cell.length_a   1.000
_cell.length_b   1.000
_cell.length_c   1.000
_cell.angle_alpha   90.00
_cell.angle_beta   90.00
_cell.angle_gamma   90.00
#
_symmetry.space_group_name_H-M   'P 1'
#
loop_
_entity.id
_entity.type
_entity.pdbx_description
1 polymer ?
#
loop_
_entity_poly.entity_id
_entity_poly.type
_entity_poly.pdbx_seq_one_letter_code
_entity_poly.pdbx_strand_id
1 'polypeptide(L)'
;MGTNLPLIDQITGNASPAIKRAFLNPGMVFPTLDHDGKYRVLGFAMETIFQRVAVTDISSSNSWGGSQPSSDGDPGEQRPEGSQVWSIILMCKVDVFPDMANNHHILHGGCTAFLIDMCSSLAVVALTMIMKSPDSTNVESFPLKFDLLSQSLNVVYHSPAPVGDSLRIVCTTMPSTSESGSNVCVRTEIWSMHRHCLVASGVHTMMKMSTRSKSSISRL
;
A
#
# COMPACT_ATOMS: atom_id res chain seq x y z
N MET A 1 26.74 -17.38 -6.72
CA MET A 1 26.28 -17.41 -5.31
C MET A 1 24.76 -17.45 -5.34
N GLY A 2 24.16 -18.48 -4.76
CA GLY A 2 22.74 -18.80 -4.96
C GLY A 2 21.80 -17.70 -4.48
N THR A 3 20.90 -17.26 -5.37
CA THR A 3 19.79 -16.39 -5.03
C THR A 3 18.76 -17.21 -4.26
N ASN A 4 18.79 -17.13 -2.93
CA ASN A 4 17.67 -17.56 -2.09
C ASN A 4 16.46 -16.71 -2.48
N LEU A 5 15.57 -17.25 -3.30
CA LEU A 5 14.23 -16.68 -3.48
C LEU A 5 13.58 -16.59 -2.09
N PRO A 6 13.10 -15.41 -1.65
CA PRO A 6 12.46 -15.30 -0.35
C PRO A 6 11.22 -16.21 -0.31
N LEU A 7 11.19 -17.10 0.69
CA LEU A 7 10.06 -18.01 0.91
C LEU A 7 8.81 -17.20 1.29
N ILE A 8 7.65 -17.64 0.79
CA ILE A 8 6.33 -17.07 1.14
C ILE A 8 6.11 -17.01 2.65
N ASP A 9 6.74 -17.92 3.40
CA ASP A 9 6.69 -18.02 4.86
C ASP A 9 7.27 -16.78 5.58
N GLN A 10 7.93 -15.87 4.85
CA GLN A 10 8.42 -14.61 5.41
C GLN A 10 7.32 -13.53 5.59
N ILE A 11 6.18 -13.66 4.90
CA ILE A 11 5.05 -12.72 5.01
C ILE A 11 3.95 -13.34 5.87
N THR A 12 3.76 -12.80 7.08
CA THR A 12 2.71 -13.20 8.02
C THR A 12 1.35 -12.59 7.65
N GLY A 13 0.33 -12.79 8.49
CA GLY A 13 -1.02 -12.31 8.27
C GLY A 13 -1.91 -13.28 7.49
N ASN A 14 -3.18 -12.91 7.34
CA ASN A 14 -4.24 -13.79 6.81
C ASN A 14 -4.47 -13.64 5.29
N ALA A 15 -3.69 -12.81 4.58
CA ALA A 15 -3.76 -12.75 3.13
C ALA A 15 -3.40 -14.09 2.47
N SER A 16 -4.00 -14.37 1.31
CA SER A 16 -3.76 -15.63 0.61
C SER A 16 -2.31 -15.76 0.13
N PRO A 17 -1.80 -16.99 -0.06
CA PRO A 17 -0.44 -17.21 -0.57
C PRO A 17 -0.18 -16.54 -1.92
N ALA A 18 -1.20 -16.46 -2.79
CA ALA A 18 -1.07 -15.83 -4.10
C ALA A 18 -0.83 -14.31 -3.98
N ILE A 19 -1.53 -13.65 -3.06
CA ILE A 19 -1.31 -12.23 -2.76
C ILE A 19 0.05 -12.04 -2.10
N LYS A 20 0.42 -12.84 -1.10
CA LYS A 20 1.74 -12.76 -0.46
C LYS A 20 2.89 -12.88 -1.47
N ARG A 21 2.80 -13.79 -2.44
CA ARG A 21 3.79 -13.92 -3.53
C ARG A 21 3.98 -12.63 -4.33
N ALA A 22 2.91 -11.88 -4.57
CA ALA A 22 2.98 -10.62 -5.31
C ALA A 22 3.82 -9.55 -4.59
N PHE A 23 3.98 -9.66 -3.27
CA PHE A 23 4.74 -8.72 -2.44
C PHE A 23 6.13 -9.22 -2.04
N LEU A 24 6.58 -10.38 -2.53
CA LEU A 24 7.95 -10.85 -2.30
C LEU A 24 9.00 -9.95 -2.97
N ASN A 25 8.61 -9.23 -4.03
CA ASN A 25 9.43 -8.20 -4.66
C ASN A 25 8.59 -6.93 -4.86
N PRO A 26 8.44 -6.09 -3.83
CA PRO A 26 7.54 -4.93 -3.88
C PRO A 26 7.93 -3.91 -4.96
N GLY A 27 9.21 -3.86 -5.35
CA GLY A 27 9.67 -3.02 -6.46
C GLY A 27 8.93 -3.27 -7.77
N MET A 28 8.53 -4.52 -8.02
CA MET A 28 7.80 -4.91 -9.24
C MET A 28 6.32 -4.52 -9.24
N VAL A 29 5.80 -4.02 -8.12
CA VAL A 29 4.41 -3.52 -8.03
C VAL A 29 4.24 -2.20 -8.78
N PHE A 30 5.30 -1.38 -8.86
CA PHE A 30 5.29 -0.09 -9.55
C PHE A 30 6.31 -0.08 -10.69
N PRO A 31 6.11 -0.89 -11.74
CA PRO A 31 7.07 -0.93 -12.83
C PRO A 31 6.95 0.35 -13.67
N THR A 32 8.09 0.95 -13.97
CA THR A 32 8.22 2.07 -14.89
C THR A 32 8.54 1.53 -16.28
N LEU A 33 8.08 2.22 -17.33
CA LEU A 33 8.49 1.91 -18.69
C LEU A 33 9.88 2.48 -18.93
N ASP A 34 10.81 1.64 -19.39
CA ASP A 34 12.09 2.11 -19.91
C ASP A 34 11.94 2.75 -21.30
N HIS A 35 13.04 3.28 -21.84
CA HIS A 35 13.05 3.90 -23.18
C HIS A 35 12.63 2.94 -24.31
N ASP A 36 12.75 1.62 -24.10
CA ASP A 36 12.33 0.58 -25.05
C ASP A 36 10.87 0.14 -24.81
N GLY A 37 10.17 0.77 -23.87
CA GLY A 37 8.81 0.39 -23.47
C GLY A 37 8.74 -0.91 -22.66
N LYS A 38 9.86 -1.39 -22.10
CA LYS A 38 9.88 -2.56 -21.22
C LYS A 38 9.66 -2.13 -19.77
N TYR A 39 8.82 -2.88 -19.07
CA TYR A 39 8.60 -2.69 -17.65
C TYR A 39 9.86 -3.04 -16.85
N ARG A 40 10.35 -2.07 -16.08
CA ARG A 40 11.49 -2.19 -15.18
C ARG A 40 11.23 -1.40 -13.90
N VAL A 41 11.90 -1.78 -12.81
CA VAL A 41 11.93 -0.95 -11.60
C VAL A 41 12.92 0.18 -11.85
N LEU A 42 12.46 1.24 -12.50
CA LEU A 42 13.24 2.46 -12.74
C LEU A 42 12.61 3.62 -12.00
N GLY A 43 13.42 4.54 -11.49
CA GLY A 43 12.91 5.79 -10.93
C GLY A 43 13.62 6.22 -9.64
N PHE A 44 13.26 7.43 -9.19
CA PHE A 44 13.85 8.05 -8.01
C PHE A 44 13.67 7.14 -6.78
N ALA A 45 14.79 6.75 -6.17
CA ALA A 45 14.86 5.86 -5.00
C ALA A 45 14.27 4.45 -5.17
N MET A 46 13.68 4.11 -6.33
CA MET A 46 13.12 2.79 -6.62
C MET A 46 14.20 1.73 -6.74
N GLU A 47 15.29 2.06 -7.43
CA GLU A 47 16.43 1.16 -7.66
C GLU A 47 17.33 0.99 -6.44
N THR A 48 17.24 1.90 -5.46
CA THR A 48 18.17 1.93 -4.32
C THR A 48 17.47 1.64 -3.01
N ILE A 49 16.51 2.48 -2.62
CA ILE A 49 15.88 2.46 -1.29
C ILE A 49 14.71 1.48 -1.28
N PHE A 50 13.83 1.54 -2.28
CA PHE A 50 12.62 0.73 -2.26
C PHE A 50 12.88 -0.77 -2.39
N GLN A 51 13.93 -1.18 -3.11
CA GLN A 51 14.37 -2.58 -3.16
C GLN A 51 14.80 -3.15 -1.79
N ARG A 52 15.13 -2.29 -0.82
CA ARG A 52 15.50 -2.70 0.54
C ARG A 52 14.30 -2.81 1.47
N VAL A 53 13.10 -2.39 1.02
CA VAL A 53 11.87 -2.51 1.78
C VAL A 53 11.33 -3.93 1.63
N ALA A 54 11.13 -4.61 2.76
CA ALA A 54 10.52 -5.94 2.79
C ALA A 54 9.11 -5.85 3.38
N VAL A 55 8.12 -6.42 2.69
CA VAL A 55 6.79 -6.65 3.29
C VAL A 55 6.90 -7.84 4.24
N THR A 56 6.34 -7.69 5.44
CA THR A 56 6.46 -8.67 6.54
C THR A 56 5.12 -9.19 7.01
N ASP A 57 4.04 -8.41 6.86
CA ASP A 57 2.67 -8.83 7.19
C ASP A 57 1.67 -8.23 6.21
N ILE A 58 0.68 -9.02 5.80
CA ILE A 58 -0.51 -8.55 5.11
C ILE A 58 -1.73 -9.17 5.78
N SER A 59 -2.50 -8.33 6.46
CA SER A 59 -3.70 -8.71 7.17
C SER A 59 -4.91 -7.94 6.64
N SER A 60 -6.00 -8.65 6.39
CA SER A 60 -7.26 -8.09 5.92
C SER A 60 -8.38 -8.39 6.91
N SER A 61 -9.26 -7.43 7.10
CA SER A 61 -10.54 -7.63 7.77
C SER A 61 -11.67 -7.17 6.87
N ASN A 62 -12.82 -7.85 6.99
CA ASN A 62 -14.05 -7.38 6.39
C ASN A 62 -15.14 -7.21 7.44
N SER A 63 -16.07 -6.33 7.14
CA SER A 63 -17.31 -6.16 7.90
C SER A 63 -18.44 -5.91 6.93
N TRP A 64 -19.65 -6.29 7.33
CA TRP A 64 -20.84 -5.95 6.57
C TRP A 64 -21.17 -4.47 6.81
N GLY A 65 -21.31 -3.68 5.74
CA GLY A 65 -21.79 -2.30 5.83
C GLY A 65 -23.27 -2.29 6.18
N GLY A 66 -23.61 -2.33 7.46
CA GLY A 66 -24.98 -2.24 7.95
C GLY A 66 -24.99 -1.90 9.44
N SER A 67 -25.65 -0.80 9.81
CA SER A 67 -25.91 -0.41 11.19
C SER A 67 -26.51 -1.60 11.97
N GLN A 68 -26.05 -1.80 13.22
CA GLN A 68 -26.66 -2.76 14.16
C GLN A 68 -28.20 -2.65 14.13
N PRO A 69 -28.94 -3.76 14.22
CA PRO A 69 -30.39 -3.69 14.29
C PRO A 69 -30.83 -2.95 15.56
N SER A 70 -31.43 -1.77 15.39
CA SER A 70 -32.39 -1.26 16.37
C SER A 70 -33.58 -2.23 16.40
N SER A 71 -34.01 -2.62 17.59
CA SER A 71 -35.02 -3.65 17.85
C SER A 71 -36.44 -3.33 17.35
N ASP A 72 -36.66 -2.19 16.69
CA ASP A 72 -38.00 -1.59 16.55
C ASP A 72 -38.41 -1.35 15.07
N GLY A 73 -37.98 -2.21 14.13
CA GLY A 73 -38.22 -2.02 12.69
C GLY A 73 -39.30 -2.93 12.06
N ASP A 74 -40.21 -2.31 11.30
CA ASP A 74 -41.35 -2.85 10.55
C ASP A 74 -40.99 -4.02 9.59
N PRO A 75 -41.77 -5.13 9.48
CA PRO A 75 -41.38 -6.33 8.72
C PRO A 75 -41.37 -6.21 7.18
N GLY A 76 -41.52 -5.01 6.61
CA GLY A 76 -41.79 -4.80 5.19
C GLY A 76 -40.67 -4.18 4.35
N GLU A 77 -39.58 -3.70 4.96
CA GLU A 77 -38.56 -2.94 4.24
C GLU A 77 -37.42 -3.85 3.77
N GLN A 78 -37.39 -4.18 2.47
CA GLN A 78 -36.25 -4.83 1.83
C GLN A 78 -35.03 -3.89 1.91
N ARG A 79 -34.19 -4.11 2.92
CA ARG A 79 -32.90 -3.41 3.06
C ARG A 79 -32.03 -3.67 1.84
N PRO A 80 -31.30 -2.67 1.32
CA PRO A 80 -30.26 -2.92 0.33
C PRO A 80 -29.24 -3.91 0.90
N GLU A 81 -28.88 -4.93 0.13
CA GLU A 81 -27.81 -5.87 0.47
C GLU A 81 -26.56 -5.06 0.84
N GLY A 82 -26.12 -5.15 2.09
CA GLY A 82 -24.95 -4.38 2.52
C GLY A 82 -23.71 -4.80 1.73
N SER A 83 -22.96 -3.84 1.22
CA SER A 83 -21.70 -4.13 0.53
C SER A 83 -20.63 -4.53 1.55
N GLN A 84 -19.80 -5.53 1.22
CA GLN A 84 -18.65 -5.87 2.05
C GLN A 84 -17.66 -4.70 2.08
N VAL A 85 -17.28 -4.32 3.30
CA VAL A 85 -16.27 -3.29 3.55
C VAL A 85 -14.97 -3.98 3.93
N TRP A 86 -13.87 -3.65 3.25
CA TRP A 86 -12.56 -4.24 3.48
C TRP A 86 -11.58 -3.20 4.03
N SER A 87 -10.70 -3.63 4.93
CA SER A 87 -9.55 -2.85 5.40
C SER A 87 -8.30 -3.72 5.49
N ILE A 88 -7.15 -3.14 5.16
CA ILE A 88 -5.85 -3.80 5.16
C ILE A 88 -4.95 -3.17 6.20
N ILE A 89 -4.20 -4.02 6.90
CA ILE A 89 -2.99 -3.66 7.61
C ILE A 89 -1.82 -4.33 6.88
N LEU A 90 -0.89 -3.52 6.39
CA LEU A 90 0.34 -3.97 5.74
C LEU A 90 1.53 -3.48 6.55
N MET A 91 2.45 -4.38 6.86
CA MET A 91 3.67 -4.05 7.59
C MET A 91 4.91 -4.23 6.72
N CYS A 92 5.74 -3.20 6.67
CA CYS A 92 7.05 -3.26 6.03
C CYS A 92 8.18 -3.13 7.04
N LYS A 93 9.35 -3.64 6.67
CA LYS A 93 10.62 -3.45 7.37
C LYS A 93 11.65 -2.85 6.42
N VAL A 94 12.46 -1.92 6.92
CA VAL A 94 13.63 -1.37 6.21
C VAL A 94 14.66 -0.85 7.22
N ASP A 95 15.94 -1.01 6.94
CA ASP A 95 17.02 -0.42 7.74
C ASP A 95 17.45 0.94 7.16
N VAL A 96 17.84 1.89 8.02
CA VAL A 96 18.26 3.23 7.62
C VAL A 96 19.73 3.20 7.17
N PHE A 97 19.96 3.41 5.88
CA PHE A 97 21.30 3.46 5.30
C PHE A 97 21.80 4.90 5.10
N PRO A 98 23.12 5.13 4.93
CA PRO A 98 23.68 6.47 4.74
C PRO A 98 23.08 7.27 3.58
N ASP A 99 22.68 6.62 2.48
CA ASP A 99 22.06 7.25 1.31
C ASP A 99 20.60 7.72 1.56
N MET A 100 20.02 7.31 2.68
CA MET A 100 18.69 7.74 3.13
C MET A 100 18.75 8.93 4.10
N ALA A 101 19.95 9.28 4.58
CA ALA A 101 20.15 10.26 5.63
C ALA A 101 20.39 11.68 5.12
N ASN A 102 20.10 12.65 5.97
CA ASN A 102 20.52 14.04 5.78
C ASN A 102 21.95 14.26 6.33
N ASN A 103 22.41 15.52 6.29
CA ASN A 103 23.72 15.91 6.81
C ASN A 103 23.90 15.75 8.33
N HIS A 104 22.84 15.42 9.08
CA HIS A 104 22.91 15.10 10.51
C HIS A 104 22.94 13.58 10.77
N HIS A 105 23.16 12.76 9.73
CA HIS A 105 23.19 11.29 9.81
C HIS A 105 21.90 10.66 10.37
N ILE A 106 20.77 11.33 10.16
CA ILE A 106 19.43 10.83 10.45
C ILE A 106 18.60 10.77 9.17
N LEU A 107 17.59 9.91 9.13
CA LEU A 107 16.67 9.70 8.01
C LEU A 107 16.15 11.05 7.49
N HIS A 108 16.45 11.34 6.23
CA HIS A 108 16.06 12.57 5.57
C HIS A 108 14.54 12.66 5.48
N GLY A 109 13.94 13.82 5.77
CA GLY A 109 12.49 13.99 5.75
C GLY A 109 11.85 13.61 4.41
N GLY A 110 12.48 13.95 3.29
CA GLY A 110 12.07 13.50 1.96
C GLY A 110 12.11 11.97 1.77
N CYS A 111 13.11 11.29 2.36
CA CYS A 111 13.16 9.82 2.33
C CYS A 111 12.05 9.21 3.21
N THR A 112 11.76 9.82 4.35
CA THR A 112 10.62 9.44 5.20
C THR A 112 9.29 9.57 4.45
N ALA A 113 9.05 10.70 3.78
CA ALA A 113 7.85 10.92 2.98
C ALA A 113 7.73 9.91 1.83
N PHE A 114 8.85 9.62 1.14
CA PHE A 114 8.94 8.58 0.12
C PHE A 114 8.56 7.19 0.66
N LEU A 115 9.08 6.80 1.83
CA LEU A 115 8.74 5.52 2.45
C LEU A 115 7.24 5.44 2.78
N ILE A 116 6.64 6.54 3.26
CA ILE A 116 5.19 6.60 3.52
C ILE A 116 4.42 6.44 2.21
N ASP A 117 4.74 7.22 1.18
CA ASP A 117 4.09 7.18 -0.13
C ASP A 117 4.08 5.76 -0.71
N MET A 118 5.26 5.11 -0.71
CA MET A 118 5.42 3.79 -1.30
C MET A 118 4.77 2.67 -0.49
N CYS A 119 4.97 2.63 0.84
CA CYS A 119 4.40 1.56 1.66
C CYS A 119 2.87 1.67 1.74
N SER A 120 2.32 2.89 1.79
CA SER A 120 0.87 3.07 1.73
C SER A 120 0.30 2.68 0.37
N SER A 121 1.00 2.95 -0.73
CA SER A 121 0.62 2.48 -2.07
C SER A 121 0.59 0.96 -2.16
N LEU A 122 1.56 0.26 -1.56
CA LEU A 122 1.54 -1.20 -1.44
C LEU A 122 0.29 -1.70 -0.70
N ALA A 123 -0.12 -1.02 0.38
CA ALA A 123 -1.32 -1.39 1.13
C ALA A 123 -2.59 -1.24 0.28
N VAL A 124 -2.68 -0.20 -0.56
CA VAL A 124 -3.82 -0.03 -1.48
C VAL A 124 -3.80 -1.05 -2.62
N VAL A 125 -2.63 -1.44 -3.11
CA VAL A 125 -2.51 -2.55 -4.07
C VAL A 125 -3.03 -3.84 -3.43
N ALA A 126 -2.62 -4.16 -2.20
CA ALA A 126 -3.10 -5.34 -1.49
C ALA A 126 -4.63 -5.30 -1.29
N LEU A 127 -5.18 -4.15 -0.90
CA LEU A 127 -6.62 -3.92 -0.77
C LEU A 127 -7.34 -4.21 -2.11
N THR A 128 -6.82 -3.66 -3.20
CA THR A 128 -7.40 -3.84 -4.54
C THR A 128 -7.39 -5.31 -4.99
N MET A 129 -6.30 -6.03 -4.73
CA MET A 129 -6.20 -7.46 -5.07
C MET A 129 -7.23 -8.29 -4.29
N ILE A 130 -7.39 -7.99 -2.99
CA ILE A 130 -8.34 -8.71 -2.11
C ILE A 130 -9.78 -8.43 -2.55
N MET A 131 -10.11 -7.18 -2.85
CA MET A 131 -11.46 -6.81 -3.29
C MET A 131 -11.82 -7.39 -4.67
N LYS A 132 -10.85 -7.49 -5.59
CA LYS A 132 -11.08 -8.07 -6.94
C LYS A 132 -11.10 -9.60 -6.95
N SER A 133 -10.42 -10.24 -6.01
CA SER A 133 -10.33 -11.71 -5.97
C SER A 133 -10.29 -12.20 -4.52
N PRO A 134 -11.42 -12.12 -3.79
CA PRO A 134 -11.50 -12.56 -2.40
C PRO A 134 -11.08 -14.04 -2.27
N ASP A 135 -11.51 -14.87 -3.22
CA ASP A 135 -11.24 -16.31 -3.24
C ASP A 135 -9.85 -16.67 -3.80
N SER A 136 -9.06 -15.67 -4.21
CA SER A 136 -7.63 -15.83 -4.56
C SER A 136 -7.32 -16.80 -5.71
N THR A 137 -8.30 -17.15 -6.54
CA THR A 137 -8.14 -18.13 -7.64
C THR A 137 -7.53 -17.53 -8.91
N ASN A 138 -7.63 -16.22 -9.12
CA ASN A 138 -7.08 -15.51 -10.27
C ASN A 138 -6.41 -14.20 -9.85
N VAL A 139 -5.16 -14.28 -9.38
CA VAL A 139 -4.33 -13.07 -9.32
C VAL A 139 -3.97 -12.73 -10.76
N GLU A 140 -4.52 -11.64 -11.30
CA GLU A 140 -4.17 -11.15 -12.64
C GLU A 140 -2.64 -11.11 -12.80
N SER A 141 -2.15 -11.63 -13.93
CA SER A 141 -0.74 -11.62 -14.27
C SER A 141 -0.20 -10.19 -14.30
N PHE A 142 0.93 -9.97 -13.63
CA PHE A 142 1.63 -8.68 -13.58
C PHE A 142 1.89 -8.09 -14.98
N PRO A 143 1.87 -6.76 -15.14
CA PRO A 143 1.65 -5.73 -14.10
C PRO A 143 0.18 -5.56 -13.71
N LEU A 144 -0.08 -5.35 -12.41
CA LEU A 144 -1.42 -5.04 -11.92
C LEU A 144 -1.88 -3.69 -12.48
N LYS A 145 -3.07 -3.65 -13.09
CA LYS A 145 -3.71 -2.39 -13.46
C LYS A 145 -4.18 -1.68 -12.19
N PHE A 146 -3.37 -0.71 -11.75
CA PHE A 146 -3.62 0.14 -10.61
C PHE A 146 -4.00 1.55 -11.10
N ASP A 147 -5.27 1.88 -11.02
CA ASP A 147 -5.81 3.15 -11.55
C ASP A 147 -5.89 4.25 -10.47
N LEU A 148 -5.20 4.09 -9.34
CA LEU A 148 -5.17 5.06 -8.25
C LEU A 148 -3.86 5.85 -8.28
N LEU A 149 -3.95 7.16 -8.05
CA LEU A 149 -2.82 8.08 -8.00
C LEU A 149 -2.77 8.79 -6.65
N SER A 150 -1.57 9.08 -6.17
CA SER A 150 -1.36 9.95 -5.00
C SER A 150 -2.01 11.32 -5.25
N GLN A 151 -3.01 11.67 -4.43
CA GLN A 151 -3.68 12.97 -4.48
C GLN A 151 -3.10 13.93 -3.44
N SER A 152 -2.92 13.45 -2.21
CA SER A 152 -2.33 14.23 -1.13
C SER A 152 -1.61 13.34 -0.13
N LEU A 153 -0.48 13.83 0.37
CA LEU A 153 0.32 13.18 1.40
C LEU A 153 0.62 14.20 2.50
N ASN A 154 0.12 13.95 3.70
CA ASN A 154 0.45 14.73 4.89
C ASN A 154 1.38 13.92 5.79
N VAL A 155 2.50 14.50 6.22
CA VAL A 155 3.52 13.84 7.04
C VAL A 155 3.81 14.67 8.29
N VAL A 156 3.81 14.01 9.44
CA VAL A 156 4.21 14.56 10.74
C VAL A 156 5.45 13.82 11.21
N TYR A 157 6.49 14.58 11.58
CA TYR A 157 7.76 14.05 12.08
C TYR A 157 7.78 14.15 13.61
N HIS A 158 8.04 13.03 14.28
CA HIS A 158 7.94 12.90 15.72
C HIS A 158 9.31 12.73 16.40
N SER A 159 10.19 11.91 15.83
CA SER A 159 11.52 11.67 16.38
C SER A 159 12.54 11.31 15.29
N PRO A 160 13.84 11.56 15.49
CA PRO A 160 14.86 11.23 14.51
C PRO A 160 15.09 9.72 14.39
N ALA A 161 15.54 9.28 13.20
CA ALA A 161 16.00 7.92 12.93
C ALA A 161 17.45 7.91 12.38
N PRO A 162 18.47 7.74 13.22
CA PRO A 162 19.87 7.65 12.80
C PRO A 162 20.14 6.54 11.79
N VAL A 163 21.20 6.68 11.01
CA VAL A 163 21.74 5.57 10.20
C VAL A 163 22.03 4.35 11.09
N GLY A 164 21.69 3.16 10.59
CA GLY A 164 21.79 1.89 11.30
C GLY A 164 20.51 1.50 12.05
N ASP A 165 19.49 2.37 12.11
CA ASP A 165 18.21 1.99 12.71
C ASP A 165 17.44 0.97 11.88
N SER A 166 16.69 0.10 12.54
CA SER A 166 15.70 -0.75 11.88
C SER A 166 14.31 -0.15 12.05
N LEU A 167 13.61 0.07 10.94
CA LEU A 167 12.29 0.67 10.90
C LEU A 167 11.21 -0.38 10.67
N ARG A 168 10.11 -0.27 11.41
CA ARG A 168 8.84 -0.94 11.12
C ARG A 168 7.83 0.09 10.65
N ILE A 169 7.31 -0.11 9.44
CA ILE A 169 6.33 0.76 8.81
C ILE A 169 4.99 0.02 8.83
N VAL A 170 3.96 0.62 9.44
CA VAL A 170 2.62 0.05 9.54
C VAL A 170 1.68 0.92 8.72
N CYS A 171 1.05 0.35 7.70
CA CYS A 171 0.09 1.01 6.83
C CYS A 171 -1.31 0.42 7.07
N THR A 172 -2.26 1.25 7.46
CA THR A 172 -3.66 0.86 7.70
C THR A 172 -4.56 1.60 6.72
N THR A 173 -5.24 0.88 5.85
CA THR A 173 -6.21 1.47 4.93
C THR A 173 -7.51 1.76 5.68
N MET A 174 -8.15 2.87 5.34
CA MET A 174 -9.53 3.11 5.77
C MET A 174 -10.45 2.06 5.14
N PRO A 175 -11.54 1.68 5.83
CA PRO A 175 -12.51 0.73 5.29
C PRO A 175 -13.06 1.20 3.94
N SER A 176 -13.05 0.33 2.93
CA SER A 176 -13.48 0.65 1.56
C SER A 176 -14.36 -0.46 0.98
N THR A 177 -15.34 -0.08 0.15
CA THR A 177 -16.19 -1.01 -0.59
C THR A 177 -15.80 -1.03 -2.06
N SER A 178 -16.10 -2.13 -2.77
CA SER A 178 -15.84 -2.28 -4.22
C SER A 178 -16.58 -1.24 -5.07
N GLU A 179 -17.65 -0.67 -4.53
CA GLU A 179 -18.51 0.33 -5.16
C GLU A 179 -18.11 1.77 -4.81
N SER A 180 -17.25 1.96 -3.79
CA SER A 180 -16.86 3.29 -3.32
C SER A 180 -15.94 3.95 -4.36
N GLY A 181 -16.56 4.65 -5.29
CA GLY A 181 -15.90 5.45 -6.30
C GLY A 181 -15.05 6.53 -5.66
N SER A 182 -13.74 6.31 -5.68
CA SER A 182 -12.72 7.25 -6.16
C SER A 182 -11.57 7.48 -5.20
N ASN A 183 -11.75 7.48 -3.88
CA ASN A 183 -10.65 7.86 -2.97
C ASN A 183 -10.36 6.79 -1.91
N VAL A 184 -9.08 6.45 -1.73
CA VAL A 184 -8.60 5.56 -0.67
C VAL A 184 -7.66 6.36 0.22
N CYS A 185 -7.85 6.23 1.53
CA CYS A 185 -7.00 6.87 2.52
C CYS A 185 -6.24 5.80 3.30
N VAL A 186 -4.94 6.03 3.51
CA VAL A 186 -4.07 5.14 4.27
C VAL A 186 -3.35 5.94 5.35
N ARG A 187 -3.50 5.50 6.60
CA ARG A 187 -2.66 5.97 7.71
C ARG A 187 -1.39 5.13 7.73
N THR A 188 -0.25 5.79 7.82
CA THR A 188 1.05 5.13 7.94
C THR A 188 1.78 5.61 9.17
N GLU A 189 2.44 4.68 9.87
CA GLU A 189 3.27 4.96 11.04
C GLU A 189 4.63 4.30 10.87
N ILE A 190 5.69 5.07 11.04
CA ILE A 190 7.08 4.59 11.01
C ILE A 190 7.60 4.54 12.43
N TRP A 191 7.99 3.35 12.88
CA TRP A 191 8.49 3.07 14.20
C TRP A 191 9.97 2.71 14.15
N SER A 192 10.79 3.28 15.04
CA SER A 192 12.14 2.80 15.29
C SER A 192 12.07 1.56 16.19
N MET A 193 12.63 0.45 15.73
CA MET A 193 12.67 -0.79 16.50
C MET A 193 13.74 -0.78 17.58
N HIS A 194 14.83 -0.01 17.42
CA HIS A 194 15.86 0.11 18.44
C HIS A 194 15.46 1.07 19.57
N ARG A 195 14.81 2.19 19.23
CA ARG A 195 14.41 3.22 20.21
C ARG A 195 12.97 3.10 20.70
N HIS A 196 12.21 2.16 20.14
CA HIS A 196 10.81 1.91 20.49
C HIS A 196 9.94 3.17 20.46
N CYS A 197 10.19 4.05 19.50
CA CYS A 197 9.52 5.34 19.37
C CYS A 197 8.94 5.55 17.98
N LEU A 198 7.88 6.36 17.91
CA LEU A 198 7.30 6.79 16.64
C LEU A 198 8.23 7.81 15.99
N VAL A 199 8.71 7.51 14.79
CA VAL A 199 9.60 8.36 13.99
C VAL A 199 8.79 9.36 13.19
N ALA A 200 7.79 8.88 12.46
CA ALA A 200 6.90 9.69 11.64
C ALA A 200 5.53 9.03 11.50
N SER A 201 4.52 9.84 11.22
CA SER A 201 3.20 9.37 10.79
C SER A 201 2.76 10.12 9.55
N GLY A 202 1.96 9.49 8.70
CA GLY A 202 1.38 10.17 7.56
C GLY A 202 -0.02 9.67 7.20
N VAL A 203 -0.73 10.51 6.47
CA VAL A 203 -2.02 10.19 5.87
C VAL A 203 -1.88 10.41 4.36
N HIS A 204 -2.04 9.34 3.60
CA HIS A 204 -1.95 9.33 2.16
C HIS A 204 -3.34 9.10 1.56
N THR A 205 -3.85 10.11 0.86
CA THR A 205 -5.08 9.99 0.07
C THR A 205 -4.72 9.77 -1.39
N MET A 206 -5.25 8.69 -1.96
CA MET A 206 -5.14 8.38 -3.38
C MET A 206 -6.50 8.50 -4.06
N MET A 207 -6.51 8.88 -5.33
CA MET A 207 -7.70 9.05 -6.13
C MET A 207 -7.68 8.23 -7.42
N LYS A 208 -8.85 7.81 -7.90
CA LYS A 208 -8.99 7.09 -9.17
C LYS A 208 -8.78 8.03 -10.36
N MET A 209 -7.99 7.58 -11.33
CA MET A 209 -7.81 8.27 -12.60
C MET A 209 -9.13 8.38 -13.36
N SER A 210 -9.34 9.51 -14.02
CA SER A 210 -10.45 9.65 -14.95
C SER A 210 -10.21 8.79 -16.19
N THR A 211 -11.24 8.07 -16.63
CA THR A 211 -11.19 7.36 -17.91
C THR A 211 -11.44 8.35 -19.03
N ARG A 212 -10.47 8.55 -19.93
CA ARG A 212 -10.67 9.39 -21.12
C ARG A 212 -11.70 8.73 -22.05
N SER A 213 -12.87 9.35 -22.21
CA SER A 213 -13.81 8.96 -23.28
C SER A 213 -13.16 9.18 -24.64
N LYS A 214 -13.26 8.21 -25.55
CA LYS A 214 -12.71 8.28 -26.93
C LYS A 214 -13.43 9.31 -27.83
N SER A 215 -14.34 10.13 -27.32
CA SER A 215 -15.24 10.97 -28.12
C SER A 215 -14.71 12.36 -28.53
N SER A 216 -13.43 12.68 -28.37
CA SER A 216 -12.95 14.08 -28.56
C SER A 216 -11.67 14.26 -29.36
N ILE A 217 -11.31 13.33 -30.25
CA ILE A 217 -10.32 13.58 -31.31
C ILE A 217 -11.07 13.64 -32.64
N SER A 218 -11.76 14.75 -32.88
CA SER A 218 -12.32 15.06 -34.21
C SER A 218 -12.37 16.57 -34.52
N ARG A 219 -11.54 17.38 -33.86
CA ARG A 219 -11.38 18.81 -34.20
C ARG A 219 -9.98 19.29 -33.84
N LEU A 220 -9.01 19.03 -34.72
CA LEU A 220 -7.93 19.96 -35.08
C LEU A 220 -7.61 19.73 -36.56
#